data_AF-A0A959QE55-F1
#
_entry.id   AF-A0A959QE55-F1
#
_cell.length_a   1.000
_cell.length_b   1.000
_cell.length_c   1.000
_cell.angle_alpha   90.00
_cell.angle_beta   90.00
_cell.angle_gamma   90.00
#
_symmetry.space_group_name_H-M   'P 1'
#
loop_
_entity.id
_entity.type
_entity.pdbx_description
1 polymer ?
#
loop_
_entity_poly.entity_id
_entity_poly.type
_entity_poly.pdbx_seq_one_letter_code
_entity_poly.pdbx_strand_id
1 'polypeptide(L)'
;MKTAERLAQKHFAVAIMRAAECAIAKDKNRALCMTKYTFDDNSVLAVREVSMCAFNADSLQSITDYASWLGDDIDDAELDEINRLLEALEV
;
A
#
# COMPACT_ATOMS: atom_id res chain seq x y z
N MET A 1 -15.90 18.50 11.45
CA MET A 1 -15.01 17.60 10.68
C MET A 1 -15.84 16.45 10.16
N LYS A 2 -15.81 16.21 8.85
CA LYS A 2 -16.61 15.18 8.18
C LYS A 2 -16.04 13.77 8.43
N THR A 3 -16.82 12.75 8.09
CA THR A 3 -16.50 11.34 8.30
C THR A 3 -15.22 10.93 7.57
N ALA A 4 -15.09 11.28 6.28
CA ALA A 4 -13.87 11.00 5.52
C ALA A 4 -12.63 11.65 6.14
N GLU A 5 -12.72 12.92 6.56
CA GLU A 5 -11.62 13.66 7.21
C GLU A 5 -11.20 13.01 8.53
N ARG A 6 -12.16 12.57 9.35
CA ARG A 6 -11.91 11.83 10.60
C ARG A 6 -11.23 10.48 10.36
N LEU A 7 -11.61 9.78 9.28
CA LEU A 7 -11.02 8.49 8.93
C LEU A 7 -9.61 8.66 8.37
N ALA A 8 -9.36 9.71 7.59
CA ALA A 8 -8.03 10.00 7.03
C ALA A 8 -6.96 10.27 8.10
N GLN A 9 -7.35 10.65 9.31
CA GLN A 9 -6.44 10.82 10.47
C GLN A 9 -6.05 9.51 11.15
N LYS A 10 -6.68 8.38 10.79
CA LYS A 10 -6.39 7.07 11.38
C LYS A 10 -5.29 6.37 10.59
N HIS A 11 -4.68 5.35 11.20
CA HIS A 11 -3.78 4.45 10.50
C HIS A 11 -4.46 3.87 9.25
N PHE A 12 -3.73 3.81 8.14
CA PHE A 12 -4.29 3.55 6.81
C PHE A 12 -5.20 2.31 6.76
N ALA A 13 -4.73 1.17 7.25
CA ALA A 13 -5.53 -0.06 7.32
C ALA A 13 -6.83 0.11 8.13
N VAL A 14 -6.79 0.83 9.26
CA VAL A 14 -7.96 1.11 10.09
C VAL A 14 -8.95 2.02 9.37
N ALA A 15 -8.45 3.05 8.67
CA ALA A 15 -9.27 3.96 7.89
C ALA A 15 -10.05 3.21 6.80
N ILE A 16 -9.39 2.30 6.07
CA ILE A 16 -10.02 1.48 5.03
C ILE A 16 -11.06 0.53 5.60
N MET A 17 -10.72 -0.22 6.66
CA MET A 17 -11.67 -1.16 7.27
C MET A 17 -12.94 -0.44 7.72
N ARG A 18 -12.78 0.70 8.42
CA ARG A 18 -13.92 1.51 8.84
C ARG A 18 -14.70 2.10 7.68
N ALA A 19 -14.02 2.58 6.64
CA ALA A 19 -14.68 3.11 5.45
C ALA A 19 -15.52 2.03 4.74
N ALA A 20 -15.03 0.79 4.67
CA ALA A 20 -15.77 -0.32 4.09
C ALA A 20 -17.01 -0.72 4.92
N GLU A 21 -16.97 -0.53 6.24
CA GLU A 21 -18.10 -0.82 7.15
C GLU A 21 -19.20 0.25 7.09
N CYS A 22 -18.86 1.53 6.99
CA CYS A 22 -19.81 2.63 7.18
C CYS A 22 -20.14 3.44 5.92
N ALA A 23 -19.53 3.15 4.78
CA ALA A 23 -19.87 3.82 3.53
C ALA A 23 -21.26 3.41 3.03
N ILE A 24 -22.03 4.38 2.56
CA ILE A 24 -23.31 4.16 1.87
C ILE A 24 -23.13 3.84 0.39
N ALA A 25 -21.97 4.17 -0.19
CA ALA A 25 -21.62 3.77 -1.55
C ALA A 25 -20.12 3.53 -1.70
N LYS A 26 -19.77 2.60 -2.59
CA LYS A 26 -18.40 2.23 -2.93
C LYS A 26 -18.24 2.20 -4.44
N ASP A 27 -17.24 2.90 -4.96
CA ASP A 27 -16.94 2.97 -6.40
C ASP A 27 -15.46 2.64 -6.66
N LYS A 28 -15.17 1.82 -7.68
CA LYS A 28 -13.80 1.42 -8.04
C LYS A 28 -13.43 1.98 -9.42
N ASN A 29 -12.46 2.88 -9.45
CA ASN A 29 -11.82 3.33 -10.67
C ASN A 29 -10.57 2.47 -10.95
N ARG A 30 -10.67 1.55 -11.92
CA ARG A 30 -9.58 0.64 -12.29
C ARG A 30 -8.42 1.34 -12.98
N ALA A 31 -8.68 2.38 -13.79
CA ALA A 31 -7.64 3.11 -14.50
C ALA A 31 -6.72 3.89 -13.54
N LEU A 32 -7.25 4.32 -12.39
CA LEU A 32 -6.50 5.04 -11.36
C LEU A 32 -6.11 4.16 -10.17
N CYS A 33 -6.37 2.85 -10.23
CA CYS A 33 -6.22 1.92 -9.11
C CYS A 33 -6.79 2.51 -7.82
N MET A 34 -8.03 3.01 -7.83
CA MET A 34 -8.59 3.79 -6.73
C MET A 34 -9.98 3.29 -6.32
N THR A 35 -10.23 3.26 -5.02
CA THR A 35 -11.55 3.00 -4.42
C THR A 35 -12.04 4.26 -3.71
N LYS A 36 -13.29 4.66 -3.96
CA LYS A 36 -13.97 5.76 -3.26
C LYS A 36 -15.05 5.21 -2.35
N TYR A 37 -15.08 5.68 -1.11
CA TYR A 37 -16.09 5.39 -0.09
C TYR A 37 -16.89 6.66 0.19
N THR A 38 -18.19 6.66 -0.11
CA THR A 38 -19.08 7.80 0.16
C THR A 38 -19.85 7.55 1.45
N PHE A 39 -19.96 8.56 2.32
CA PHE A 39 -20.65 8.49 3.61
C PHE A 39 -21.93 9.33 3.63
N ASP A 40 -22.77 9.15 4.66
CA ASP A 40 -24.05 9.86 4.84
C ASP A 40 -23.91 11.39 4.88
N ASP A 41 -22.78 11.92 5.35
CA ASP A 41 -22.50 13.36 5.38
C ASP A 41 -21.97 13.91 4.04
N ASN A 42 -22.11 13.13 2.97
CA ASN A 42 -21.62 13.38 1.61
C ASN A 42 -20.10 13.56 1.52
N SER A 43 -19.33 13.19 2.55
CA SER A 43 -17.87 13.12 2.42
C SER A 43 -17.45 11.85 1.68
N VAL A 44 -16.29 11.92 1.03
CA VAL A 44 -15.73 10.82 0.25
C VAL A 44 -14.30 10.56 0.69
N LEU A 45 -14.00 9.32 1.10
CA LEU A 45 -12.64 8.85 1.30
C LEU A 45 -12.17 8.16 0.01
N ALA A 46 -11.19 8.75 -0.67
CA ALA A 46 -10.55 8.16 -1.83
C ALA A 46 -9.25 7.46 -1.42
N VAL A 47 -9.11 6.19 -1.79
CA VAL A 47 -7.98 5.33 -1.46
C VAL A 47 -7.38 4.81 -2.76
N ARG A 48 -6.15 5.19 -3.07
CA ARG A 48 -5.40 4.56 -4.16
C ARG A 48 -4.79 3.26 -3.64
N GLU A 49 -4.84 2.20 -4.44
CA GLU A 49 -4.38 0.85 -4.12
C GLU A 49 -2.98 0.92 -3.51
N VAL A 50 -2.83 0.32 -2.33
CA VAL A 50 -1.53 -0.05 -1.77
C VAL A 50 -1.01 -1.19 -2.65
N SER A 51 0.07 -0.95 -3.37
CA SER A 51 0.81 -2.03 -4.01
C SER A 51 1.45 -2.90 -2.92
N MET A 52 1.55 -4.19 -3.20
CA MET A 52 2.32 -5.14 -2.39
C MET A 52 3.22 -5.94 -3.34
N CYS A 53 4.43 -6.27 -2.90
CA CYS A 53 5.33 -7.16 -3.63
C CYS A 53 5.58 -8.40 -2.77
N ALA A 54 5.32 -9.58 -3.34
CA ALA A 54 5.73 -10.84 -2.77
C ALA A 54 6.99 -11.29 -3.51
N PHE A 55 8.04 -11.63 -2.78
CA PHE A 55 9.30 -12.10 -3.35
C PHE A 55 9.85 -13.29 -2.57
N ASN A 56 10.66 -14.10 -3.24
CA ASN A 56 11.38 -15.23 -2.67
C ASN A 56 12.78 -14.80 -2.25
N ALA A 57 13.05 -14.78 -0.95
CA ALA A 57 14.36 -14.43 -0.39
C ALA A 57 15.48 -15.43 -0.73
N ASP A 58 15.14 -16.62 -1.24
CA ASP A 58 16.11 -17.63 -1.69
C ASP A 58 16.40 -17.54 -3.21
N SER A 59 15.91 -16.49 -3.88
CA SER A 59 16.05 -16.31 -5.33
C SER A 59 16.63 -14.95 -5.67
N LEU A 60 17.81 -14.96 -6.27
CA LEU A 60 18.51 -13.75 -6.75
C LEU A 60 17.61 -12.87 -7.62
N GLN A 61 16.90 -13.50 -8.58
CA GLN A 61 15.99 -12.77 -9.47
C GLN A 61 14.86 -12.13 -8.68
N SER A 62 14.29 -12.85 -7.70
CA SER A 62 13.15 -12.33 -6.95
C SER A 62 13.51 -11.19 -6.00
N ILE A 63 14.71 -11.21 -5.40
CA ILE A 63 15.24 -10.09 -4.62
C ILE A 63 15.50 -8.88 -5.51
N THR A 64 16.05 -9.09 -6.71
CA THR A 64 16.30 -8.02 -7.68
C THR A 64 14.99 -7.37 -8.15
N ASP A 65 13.95 -8.19 -8.40
CA ASP A 65 12.62 -7.71 -8.77
C ASP A 65 11.98 -6.90 -7.63
N TYR A 66 12.20 -7.29 -6.37
CA TYR A 66 11.76 -6.52 -5.19
C TYR A 66 12.45 -5.16 -5.09
N ALA A 67 13.77 -5.10 -5.26
CA ALA A 67 14.51 -3.83 -5.29
C ALA A 67 13.99 -2.91 -6.41
N SER A 68 13.72 -3.47 -7.60
CA SER A 68 13.10 -2.71 -8.70
C SER A 68 11.67 -2.26 -8.41
N TRP A 69 10.91 -2.99 -7.60
CA TRP A 69 9.56 -2.62 -7.22
C TRP A 69 9.54 -1.44 -6.26
N LEU A 70 10.51 -1.34 -5.34
CA LEU A 70 10.71 -0.18 -4.48
C LEU A 70 11.09 1.07 -5.29
N GLY A 71 11.91 0.90 -6.33
CA GLY A 71 12.28 1.99 -7.24
C GLY A 71 12.96 3.14 -6.49
N ASP A 72 12.50 4.37 -6.72
CA ASP A 72 13.06 5.58 -6.10
C ASP A 72 12.66 5.75 -4.61
N ASP A 73 11.74 4.92 -4.10
CA ASP A 73 11.29 4.96 -2.71
C ASP A 73 12.19 4.12 -1.77
N ILE A 74 13.22 3.45 -2.30
CA ILE A 74 14.16 2.67 -1.51
C ILE A 74 14.98 3.59 -0.59
N ASP A 75 15.00 3.28 0.70
CA ASP A 75 15.85 3.97 1.68
C ASP A 75 17.11 3.16 2.01
N ASP A 76 18.02 3.76 2.78
CA ASP A 76 19.29 3.13 3.13
C ASP A 76 19.09 1.82 3.91
N ALA A 77 18.03 1.72 4.73
CA ALA A 77 17.78 0.53 5.54
C ALA A 77 17.29 -0.65 4.67
N GLU A 78 16.41 -0.39 3.72
CA GLU A 78 15.95 -1.40 2.76
C GLU A 78 17.08 -1.80 1.79
N LEU A 79 17.95 -0.86 1.39
CA LEU A 79 19.12 -1.17 0.57
C LEU A 79 20.10 -2.10 1.31
N ASP A 80 20.38 -1.83 2.58
CA ASP A 80 21.23 -2.68 3.42
C ASP A 80 20.63 -4.09 3.58
N GLU A 81 19.32 -4.21 3.75
CA GLU A 81 18.64 -5.51 3.82
C GLU A 81 18.70 -6.27 2.49
N ILE A 82 18.51 -5.59 1.35
CA ILE A 82 18.68 -6.19 0.03
C ILE A 82 20.11 -6.73 -0.15
N ASN A 83 21.13 -5.95 0.21
CA ASN A 83 22.51 -6.40 0.13
C ASN A 83 22.76 -7.63 1.01
N ARG A 84 22.25 -7.63 2.25
CA ARG A 84 22.34 -8.79 3.16
C ARG A 84 21.69 -10.04 2.57
N LEU A 85 20.53 -9.91 1.92
CA LEU A 85 19.83 -11.01 1.27
C LEU A 85 20.62 -11.56 0.08
N LEU A 86 21.23 -10.69 -0.72
CA LEU A 86 22.07 -11.08 -1.86
C LEU A 86 23.34 -11.80 -1.40
N GLU A 87 24.02 -11.28 -0.38
CA GLU A 87 25.21 -11.93 0.21
C GLU A 87 24.90 -13.33 0.74
N ALA A 88 23.73 -13.53 1.34
CA ALA A 88 23.31 -14.83 1.87
C ALA A 88 23.13 -15.91 0.79
N LEU A 89 22.93 -15.53 -0.48
CA LEU A 89 22.83 -16.48 -1.61
C LEU A 89 24.19 -16.93 -2.14
N GLU A 90 25.26 -16.19 -1.84
CA GLU A 90 26.62 -16.50 -2.27
C GLU A 90 27.35 -17.47 -1.31
N VAL A 91 26.69 -17.83 -0.20
CA VAL A 91 27.17 -18.77 0.84
C VAL A 91 26.68 -20.19 0.56
#